data_AF-A0A4R3M2G1-F1
#
_entry.id   AF-A0A4R3M2G1-F1
#
_cell.length_a   1.000
_cell.length_b   1.000
_cell.length_c   1.000
_cell.angle_alpha   90.00
_cell.angle_beta   90.00
_cell.angle_gamma   90.00
#
_symmetry.space_group_name_H-M   'P 1'
#
loop_
_entity.id
_entity.type
_entity.pdbx_description
1 polymer ?
#
loop_
_entity_poly.entity_id
_entity_poly.type
_entity_poly.pdbx_seq_one_letter_code
_entity_poly.pdbx_strand_id
1 'polypeptide(L)'
;MLPLAHIVAMAENGVIGRGDALPFRLPSDLKRFRALTWGKPILMGRRTFQSIGRVLPGRISVVVSADPGFVAPEGVYVGRTLDAALALADAAGRDLGAPEIMVIGGRRVFAETLPLTRIVHLTQVHAAPEGDVFLTPYDPSAWRETGREGPLQGAGDEAPFTYLTLERAAARAESAGARGD
;
A
#
# COMPACT_ATOMS: atom_id res chain seq x y z
N MET A 1 -13.98 11.34 -0.92
CA MET A 1 -13.08 10.45 -0.17
C MET A 1 -11.66 11.00 -0.25
N LEU A 2 -10.87 10.84 0.80
CA LEU A 2 -9.44 11.14 0.82
C LEU A 2 -8.72 10.36 -0.29
N PRO A 3 -7.65 10.92 -0.88
CA PRO A 3 -6.79 10.18 -1.80
C PRO A 3 -6.27 8.88 -1.18
N LEU A 4 -6.07 7.87 -2.01
CA LEU A 4 -5.47 6.59 -1.63
C LEU A 4 -4.00 6.56 -2.06
N ALA A 5 -3.12 6.17 -1.14
CA ALA A 5 -1.72 5.91 -1.41
C ALA A 5 -1.38 4.46 -1.07
N HIS A 6 -0.81 3.73 -2.04
CA HIS A 6 -0.24 2.41 -1.78
C HIS A 6 1.17 2.58 -1.22
N ILE A 7 1.53 1.77 -0.24
CA ILE A 7 2.92 1.62 0.19
C ILE A 7 3.27 0.14 0.22
N VAL A 8 4.30 -0.25 -0.54
CA VAL A 8 4.63 -1.66 -0.77
C VAL A 8 6.12 -1.84 -1.03
N ALA A 9 6.71 -2.88 -0.44
CA ALA A 9 8.03 -3.38 -0.81
C ALA A 9 7.87 -4.58 -1.75
N MET A 10 8.54 -4.55 -2.90
CA MET A 10 8.44 -5.55 -3.96
C MET A 10 9.82 -5.94 -4.44
N ALA A 11 10.11 -7.23 -4.44
CA ALA A 11 11.30 -7.81 -5.04
C ALA A 11 11.30 -7.71 -6.58
N GLU A 12 12.46 -7.90 -7.22
CA GLU A 12 12.59 -7.81 -8.69
C GLU A 12 11.71 -8.84 -9.41
N ASN A 13 11.47 -9.99 -8.78
CA ASN A 13 10.58 -11.04 -9.27
C ASN A 13 9.09 -10.81 -8.90
N GLY A 14 8.73 -9.62 -8.40
CA GLY A 14 7.36 -9.24 -8.06
C GLY A 14 6.85 -9.77 -6.72
N VAL A 15 7.68 -10.49 -5.96
CA VAL A 15 7.32 -11.03 -4.65
C VAL A 15 7.15 -9.90 -3.63
N ILE A 16 6.06 -9.95 -2.89
CA ILE A 16 5.74 -9.05 -1.76
C ILE A 16 5.49 -9.80 -0.44
N GLY A 17 5.57 -11.13 -0.44
CA GLY A 17 5.32 -11.96 0.75
C GLY A 17 5.63 -13.43 0.53
N ARG A 18 5.94 -14.12 1.63
CA ARG A 18 6.08 -15.57 1.73
C ARG A 18 5.36 -16.05 2.98
N GLY A 19 4.25 -16.77 2.83
CA GLY A 19 3.36 -17.13 3.92
C GLY A 19 2.80 -15.89 4.61
N ASP A 20 3.02 -15.78 5.93
CA ASP A 20 2.59 -14.63 6.76
C ASP A 20 3.72 -13.64 7.05
N ALA A 21 4.77 -13.59 6.23
CA ALA A 21 5.90 -12.69 6.44
C ALA A 21 6.42 -12.05 5.14
N LEU A 22 7.16 -10.96 5.27
CA LEU A 22 8.01 -10.45 4.20
C LEU A 22 9.21 -11.41 4.00
N PRO A 23 9.64 -11.68 2.76
CA PRO A 23 10.74 -12.60 2.48
C PRO A 23 12.12 -11.98 2.72
N PHE A 24 12.19 -10.71 3.10
CA PHE A 24 13.40 -9.95 3.39
C PHE A 24 13.21 -9.10 4.65
N ARG A 25 14.30 -8.88 5.38
CA ARG A 25 14.35 -7.96 6.52
C ARG A 25 15.05 -6.66 6.11
N LEU A 26 14.26 -5.59 6.01
CA LEU A 26 14.73 -4.26 5.62
C LEU A 26 14.38 -3.22 6.69
N PRO A 27 15.14 -3.13 7.81
CA PRO A 27 14.89 -2.13 8.85
C PRO A 27 14.81 -0.68 8.34
N SER A 28 15.54 -0.33 7.28
CA SER A 28 15.48 1.01 6.69
C SER A 28 14.13 1.27 6.01
N ASP A 29 13.60 0.27 5.30
CA ASP A 29 12.26 0.35 4.70
C ASP A 29 11.16 0.41 5.78
N LEU A 30 11.31 -0.34 6.88
CA LEU A 30 10.37 -0.24 8.01
C LEU A 30 10.33 1.16 8.65
N LYS A 31 11.48 1.85 8.70
CA LYS A 31 11.54 3.26 9.15
C LYS A 31 10.79 4.17 8.18
N ARG A 32 10.99 3.99 6.87
CA ARG A 32 10.25 4.71 5.83
C ARG A 32 8.75 4.45 5.91
N PHE A 33 8.34 3.19 6.04
CA PHE A 33 6.95 2.78 6.23
C PHE A 33 6.33 3.49 7.42
N ARG A 34 7.01 3.50 8.57
CA ARG A 34 6.53 4.22 9.76
C ARG A 34 6.38 5.72 9.48
N ALA A 35 7.38 6.35 8.87
CA ALA A 35 7.35 7.79 8.58
C ALA A 35 6.20 8.18 7.64
N LEU A 36 6.01 7.43 6.56
CA LEU A 36 4.98 7.71 5.55
C LEU A 36 3.55 7.45 6.05
N THR A 37 3.39 6.53 7.01
CA THR A 37 2.07 6.15 7.55
C THR A 37 1.70 6.86 8.85
N TRP A 38 2.65 7.54 9.51
CA TRP A 38 2.40 8.17 10.81
C TRP A 38 1.29 9.22 10.72
N GLY A 39 0.36 9.19 11.68
CA GLY A 39 -0.76 10.13 11.73
C GLY A 39 -1.80 9.93 10.63
N LYS A 40 -1.76 8.82 9.90
CA LYS A 40 -2.70 8.50 8.81
C LYS A 40 -3.48 7.21 9.10
N PRO A 41 -4.71 7.08 8.58
CA PRO A 41 -5.40 5.81 8.57
C PRO A 41 -4.66 4.82 7.67
N ILE A 42 -4.47 3.59 8.15
CA ILE A 42 -3.88 2.49 7.40
C ILE A 42 -4.97 1.45 7.08
N LEU A 43 -5.11 1.12 5.80
CA LEU A 43 -6.07 0.13 5.30
C LEU A 43 -5.33 -1.16 4.95
N MET A 44 -5.79 -2.28 5.49
CA MET A 44 -5.20 -3.58 5.21
C MET A 44 -6.19 -4.74 5.20
N GLY A 45 -5.81 -5.87 4.62
CA GLY A 45 -6.57 -7.11 4.73
C GLY A 45 -6.31 -7.85 6.04
N ARG A 46 -7.25 -8.71 6.47
CA ARG A 46 -7.14 -9.51 7.71
C ARG A 46 -5.80 -10.26 7.85
N ARG A 47 -5.33 -10.94 6.79
CA ARG A 47 -4.06 -11.70 6.84
C ARG A 47 -2.84 -10.79 7.05
N THR A 48 -2.83 -9.61 6.43
CA THR A 48 -1.78 -8.61 6.65
C THR A 48 -1.79 -8.12 8.09
N PHE A 49 -2.97 -7.87 8.66
CA PHE A 49 -3.07 -7.52 10.08
C PHE A 49 -2.56 -8.64 10.99
N GLN A 50 -2.91 -9.90 10.71
CA GLN A 50 -2.45 -11.07 11.46
C GLN A 50 -0.93 -11.25 11.38
N SER A 51 -0.34 -11.04 10.20
CA SER A 51 1.11 -11.03 9.97
C SER A 51 1.83 -9.94 10.78
N ILE A 52 1.27 -8.73 10.84
CA ILE A 52 1.79 -7.64 11.67
C ILE A 52 1.67 -7.97 13.17
N GLY A 53 0.59 -8.67 13.55
CA GLY A 53 0.38 -9.23 14.89
C GLY A 53 0.06 -8.21 15.98
N ARG A 54 -0.02 -6.91 15.66
CA ARG A 54 -0.27 -5.84 16.62
C ARG A 54 -0.85 -4.59 15.98
N VAL A 55 -1.48 -3.76 16.81
CA VAL A 55 -1.83 -2.38 16.43
C VAL A 55 -0.55 -1.58 16.24
N LEU A 56 -0.53 -0.76 15.19
CA LEU A 56 0.60 0.08 14.85
C LEU A 56 0.45 1.46 15.53
N PRO A 57 1.27 1.82 16.53
CA PRO A 57 1.07 3.05 17.30
C PRO A 57 1.09 4.31 16.43
N GLY A 58 0.28 5.31 16.77
CA GLY A 58 0.18 6.57 16.03
C GLY A 58 -0.53 6.47 14.67
N ARG A 59 -1.23 5.35 14.41
CA ARG A 59 -2.00 5.08 13.19
C ARG A 59 -3.35 4.48 13.54
N ILE A 60 -4.38 4.87 12.79
CA ILE A 60 -5.69 4.22 12.89
C ILE A 60 -5.69 3.01 11.95
N SER A 61 -5.86 1.81 12.51
CA SER A 61 -5.86 0.57 11.73
C SER A 61 -7.27 0.22 11.26
N VAL A 62 -7.46 0.07 9.96
CA VAL A 62 -8.71 -0.39 9.35
C VAL A 62 -8.47 -1.70 8.61
N VAL A 63 -9.19 -2.73 9.01
CA VAL A 63 -9.04 -4.09 8.49
C VAL A 63 -10.25 -4.47 7.63
N VAL A 64 -9.99 -4.92 6.41
CA VAL A 64 -10.99 -5.52 5.53
C VAL A 64 -11.10 -7.01 5.87
N SER A 65 -12.27 -7.43 6.35
CA SER A 65 -12.55 -8.84 6.67
C SER A 65 -14.04 -9.17 6.56
N ALA A 66 -14.39 -10.06 5.62
CA ALA A 66 -15.74 -10.62 5.52
C ALA A 66 -16.02 -11.72 6.57
N ASP A 67 -14.99 -12.17 7.30
CA ASP A 67 -15.10 -13.22 8.32
C ASP A 67 -15.83 -12.69 9.55
N PRO A 68 -17.08 -13.14 9.84
CA PRO A 68 -17.85 -12.66 10.98
C PRO A 68 -17.23 -13.06 12.32
N GLY A 69 -16.41 -14.11 12.35
CA GLY A 69 -15.69 -14.58 13.54
C GLY A 69 -14.42 -13.78 13.83
N PHE A 70 -13.99 -12.88 12.92
CA PHE A 70 -12.86 -12.01 13.19
C PHE A 70 -13.24 -10.93 14.20
N VAL A 71 -12.66 -11.04 15.40
CA VAL A 71 -12.72 -10.05 16.47
C VAL A 71 -11.43 -9.24 16.43
N ALA A 72 -11.56 -7.94 16.14
CA ALA A 72 -10.43 -7.04 16.13
C ALA A 72 -10.10 -6.56 17.56
N PRO A 73 -8.81 -6.36 17.89
CA PRO A 73 -8.43 -5.78 19.17
C PRO A 73 -8.87 -4.31 19.25
N GLU A 74 -8.82 -3.75 20.45
CA GLU A 74 -9.10 -2.34 20.68
C GLU A 74 -8.23 -1.43 19.78
N GLY A 75 -8.83 -0.37 19.25
CA GLY A 75 -8.16 0.57 18.35
C GLY A 75 -8.06 0.11 16.88
N VAL A 76 -8.70 -1.02 16.53
CA VAL A 76 -8.76 -1.52 15.15
C VAL A 76 -10.22 -1.54 14.67
N TYR A 77 -10.47 -0.87 13.55
CA TYR A 77 -11.77 -0.84 12.91
C TYR A 77 -11.87 -1.95 11.85
N VAL A 78 -13.06 -2.52 11.69
CA VAL A 78 -13.29 -3.61 10.73
C VAL A 78 -14.38 -3.23 9.74
N GLY A 79 -14.01 -3.17 8.46
CA GLY A 79 -14.96 -3.13 7.36
C GLY A 79 -15.25 -4.54 6.85
N ARG A 80 -16.53 -4.91 6.80
CA ARG A 80 -16.97 -6.22 6.27
C ARG A 80 -16.92 -6.31 4.75
N THR A 81 -16.89 -5.16 4.09
CA THR A 81 -16.62 -4.98 2.66
C THR A 81 -15.49 -3.96 2.48
N LEU A 82 -14.92 -3.90 1.27
CA LEU A 82 -13.92 -2.88 0.96
C LEU A 82 -14.50 -1.47 1.10
N ASP A 83 -15.71 -1.24 0.58
CA ASP A 83 -16.38 0.06 0.66
C ASP A 83 -16.61 0.52 2.11
N ALA A 84 -17.05 -0.40 2.99
CA ALA A 84 -17.22 -0.10 4.40
C ALA A 84 -15.88 0.24 5.07
N ALA A 85 -14.81 -0.48 4.72
CA ALA A 85 -13.47 -0.19 5.24
C ALA A 85 -12.93 1.16 4.73
N LEU A 86 -13.16 1.49 3.46
CA LEU A 86 -12.80 2.77 2.88
C LEU A 86 -13.56 3.93 3.54
N ALA A 87 -14.85 3.76 3.82
CA ALA A 87 -15.64 4.77 4.53
C ALA A 87 -15.13 5.00 5.97
N LEU A 88 -14.80 3.92 6.69
CA LEU A 88 -14.20 4.00 8.02
C LEU A 88 -12.84 4.72 8.00
N ALA A 89 -11.98 4.39 7.03
CA ALA A 89 -10.68 5.02 6.85
C ALA A 89 -10.81 6.51 6.45
N ASP A 90 -11.79 6.86 5.61
CA ASP A 90 -12.08 8.25 5.22
C ASP A 90 -12.50 9.10 6.41
N ALA A 91 -13.47 8.62 7.20
CA ALA A 91 -13.94 9.31 8.39
C ALA A 91 -12.80 9.51 9.40
N ALA A 92 -12.09 8.43 9.73
CA ALA A 92 -10.94 8.48 10.63
C ALA A 92 -9.83 9.43 10.14
N GLY A 93 -9.54 9.43 8.84
CA GLY A 93 -8.56 10.33 8.25
C GLY A 93 -8.98 11.80 8.34
N ARG A 94 -10.26 12.11 8.11
CA ARG A 94 -10.78 13.48 8.24
C ARG A 94 -10.69 13.99 9.67
N ASP A 95 -11.04 13.16 10.64
CA ASP A 95 -10.95 13.53 12.06
C ASP A 95 -9.50 13.84 12.48
N LEU A 96 -8.52 13.16 11.88
CA LEU A 96 -7.10 13.42 12.09
C LEU A 96 -6.55 14.61 11.29
N GLY A 97 -7.30 15.14 10.32
CA GLY A 97 -6.75 16.05 9.31
C GLY A 97 -5.70 15.40 8.40
N ALA A 98 -5.76 14.08 8.23
CA ALA A 98 -4.83 13.32 7.41
C ALA A 98 -5.03 13.64 5.92
N PRO A 99 -3.96 13.74 5.13
CA PRO A 99 -4.06 14.11 3.72
C PRO A 99 -4.51 12.95 2.82
N GLU A 100 -4.39 11.70 3.29
CA GLU A 100 -4.62 10.49 2.49
C GLU A 100 -4.83 9.24 3.36
N ILE A 101 -5.34 8.18 2.73
CA ILE A 101 -5.46 6.83 3.29
C ILE A 101 -4.31 5.98 2.76
N MET A 102 -3.58 5.34 3.68
CA MET A 102 -2.44 4.49 3.36
C MET A 102 -2.89 3.03 3.21
N VAL A 103 -2.91 2.52 1.99
CA VAL A 103 -3.15 1.10 1.72
C VAL A 103 -1.84 0.34 1.86
N ILE A 104 -1.80 -0.61 2.79
CA ILE A 104 -0.58 -1.36 3.14
C ILE A 104 -0.66 -2.84 2.74
N GLY A 105 -1.68 -3.21 1.97
CA GLY A 105 -1.88 -4.55 1.41
C GLY A 105 -2.89 -5.41 2.16
N GLY A 106 -2.93 -6.73 1.98
CA GLY A 106 -2.14 -7.52 1.04
C GLY A 106 -2.72 -7.55 -0.37
N ARG A 107 -2.32 -8.57 -1.15
CA ARG A 107 -2.60 -8.71 -2.59
C ARG A 107 -4.02 -8.32 -3.00
N ARG A 108 -5.04 -8.84 -2.31
CA ARG A 108 -6.46 -8.55 -2.63
C ARG A 108 -6.79 -7.07 -2.45
N VAL A 109 -6.40 -6.47 -1.33
CA VAL A 109 -6.68 -5.06 -1.04
C VAL A 109 -5.92 -4.16 -2.02
N PHE A 110 -4.66 -4.48 -2.33
CA PHE A 110 -3.95 -3.78 -3.40
C PHE A 110 -4.68 -3.88 -4.74
N ALA A 111 -5.07 -5.09 -5.17
CA ALA A 111 -5.77 -5.29 -6.44
C ALA A 111 -7.07 -4.47 -6.53
N GLU A 112 -7.92 -4.54 -5.51
CA GLU A 112 -9.23 -3.90 -5.52
C GLU A 112 -9.15 -2.37 -5.37
N THR A 113 -8.13 -1.86 -4.70
CA THR A 113 -7.95 -0.40 -4.53
C THR A 113 -7.07 0.22 -5.60
N LEU A 114 -6.30 -0.57 -6.37
CA LEU A 114 -5.39 -0.07 -7.39
C LEU A 114 -6.05 0.91 -8.38
N PRO A 115 -7.29 0.72 -8.87
CA PRO A 115 -7.95 1.70 -9.76
C PRO A 115 -8.20 3.06 -9.10
N LEU A 116 -8.33 3.10 -7.77
CA LEU A 116 -8.65 4.30 -6.98
C LEU A 116 -7.39 5.02 -6.46
N THR A 117 -6.23 4.35 -6.50
CA THR A 117 -4.97 4.84 -5.96
C THR A 117 -4.43 6.04 -6.73
N ARG A 118 -3.99 7.09 -6.03
CA ARG A 118 -3.36 8.26 -6.63
C ARG A 118 -1.84 8.19 -6.61
N ILE A 119 -1.26 7.62 -5.55
CA ILE A 119 0.18 7.56 -5.31
C ILE A 119 0.59 6.13 -4.95
N VAL A 120 1.73 5.67 -5.46
CA VAL A 120 2.39 4.44 -5.01
C VAL A 120 3.77 4.79 -4.47
N HIS A 121 3.98 4.52 -3.19
CA HIS A 121 5.27 4.52 -2.53
C HIS A 121 5.86 3.10 -2.61
N LEU A 122 6.58 2.84 -3.69
CA LEU A 122 7.20 1.56 -3.96
C LEU A 122 8.61 1.51 -3.37
N THR A 123 8.94 0.44 -2.65
CA THR A 123 10.31 0.06 -2.35
C THR A 123 10.66 -1.11 -3.26
N GLN A 124 11.44 -0.85 -4.31
CA GLN A 124 11.93 -1.88 -5.23
C GLN A 124 13.15 -2.55 -4.61
N VAL A 125 13.00 -3.77 -4.15
CA VAL A 125 14.06 -4.55 -3.49
C VAL A 125 14.86 -5.29 -4.57
N HIS A 126 16.16 -5.04 -4.62
CA HIS A 126 17.10 -5.62 -5.59
C HIS A 126 17.52 -7.03 -5.17
N ALA A 127 16.52 -7.91 -5.08
CA ALA A 127 16.65 -9.32 -4.79
C ALA A 127 15.50 -10.10 -5.45
N ALA A 128 15.65 -11.41 -5.59
CA ALA A 128 14.64 -12.30 -6.14
C ALA A 128 14.41 -13.51 -5.21
N PRO A 129 13.85 -13.32 -4.00
CA PRO A 129 13.61 -14.40 -3.05
C PRO A 129 12.44 -15.28 -3.51
N GLU A 130 12.35 -16.49 -2.95
CA GLU A 130 11.14 -17.30 -3.06
C GLU A 130 9.97 -16.64 -2.32
N GLY A 131 8.76 -16.73 -2.89
CA GLY A 131 7.55 -16.24 -2.26
C GLY A 131 6.27 -16.72 -2.97
N ASP A 132 5.16 -16.62 -2.26
CA ASP A 132 3.83 -17.08 -2.69
C ASP A 132 2.82 -15.92 -2.83
N VAL A 133 3.18 -14.72 -2.38
CA VAL A 133 2.40 -13.50 -2.56
C VAL A 133 3.13 -12.56 -3.51
N PHE A 134 2.50 -12.30 -4.65
CA PHE A 134 2.98 -11.38 -5.68
C PHE A 134 2.12 -10.13 -5.71
N LEU A 135 2.72 -8.99 -6.05
CA LEU A 135 1.95 -7.79 -6.36
C LEU A 135 1.11 -8.04 -7.60
N THR A 136 -0.13 -7.56 -7.61
CA THR A 136 -0.98 -7.62 -8.79
C THR A 136 -0.30 -6.86 -9.94
N PRO A 137 -0.20 -7.43 -11.14
CA PRO A 137 0.31 -6.72 -12.30
C PRO A 137 -0.47 -5.41 -12.50
N TYR A 138 0.25 -4.34 -12.82
CA TYR A 138 -0.31 -3.03 -13.12
C TYR A 138 0.29 -2.53 -14.43
N ASP A 139 -0.49 -1.76 -15.18
CA ASP A 139 -0.02 -1.11 -16.39
C ASP A 139 0.97 0.02 -16.00
N PRO A 140 2.27 -0.09 -16.34
CA PRO A 140 3.25 0.93 -16.01
C PRO A 140 2.95 2.27 -16.68
N SER A 141 2.27 2.27 -17.83
CA SER A 141 1.92 3.50 -18.56
C SER A 141 0.88 4.35 -17.84
N ALA A 142 0.13 3.76 -16.90
CA ALA A 142 -0.80 4.46 -16.03
C ALA A 142 -0.09 5.28 -14.92
N TRP A 143 1.23 5.15 -14.78
CA TRP A 143 2.01 5.74 -13.70
C TRP A 143 3.18 6.57 -14.22
N ARG A 144 3.45 7.68 -13.54
CA ARG A 144 4.62 8.53 -13.77
C ARG A 144 5.50 8.48 -12.52
N GLU A 145 6.77 8.16 -12.70
CA GLU A 145 7.78 8.30 -11.64
C GLU A 145 7.98 9.79 -11.33
N THR A 146 7.73 10.19 -10.09
CA THR A 146 7.92 11.57 -9.59
C THR A 146 8.97 11.67 -8.50
N GLY A 147 9.48 10.53 -8.01
CA GLY A 147 10.58 10.49 -7.06
C GLY A 147 11.33 9.17 -7.13
N ARG A 148 12.64 9.24 -6.94
CA ARG A 148 13.55 8.11 -6.87
C ARG A 148 14.65 8.39 -5.86
N GLU A 149 14.92 7.43 -5.00
CA GLU A 149 16.04 7.48 -4.06
C GLU A 149 16.72 6.11 -3.99
N GLY A 150 18.01 6.08 -4.29
CA GLY A 150 18.83 4.88 -4.20
C GLY A 150 19.61 4.55 -5.49
N PRO A 151 20.23 3.35 -5.55
CA PRO A 151 20.10 2.26 -4.58
C PRO A 151 20.59 2.63 -3.17
N LEU A 152 19.91 2.09 -2.16
CA LEU A 152 20.18 2.26 -0.74
C LEU A 152 20.41 0.88 -0.12
N GLN A 153 21.25 0.82 0.90
CA GLN A 153 21.34 -0.32 1.81
C GLN A 153 21.89 0.18 3.15
N GLY A 154 21.03 0.21 4.17
CA GLY A 154 21.39 0.63 5.51
C GLY A 154 21.86 -0.53 6.38
N ALA A 155 22.26 -0.18 7.61
CA ALA A 155 22.72 -1.16 8.59
C ALA A 155 21.61 -2.19 8.91
N GLY A 156 21.91 -3.46 8.63
CA GLY A 156 21.02 -4.58 8.88
C GLY A 156 19.95 -4.83 7.82
N ASP A 157 19.97 -4.13 6.68
CA ASP A 157 19.15 -4.48 5.51
C ASP A 157 19.76 -5.68 4.77
N GLU A 158 18.95 -6.69 4.49
CA GLU A 158 19.38 -7.94 3.83
C GLU A 158 19.63 -7.81 2.32
N ALA A 159 19.09 -6.75 1.70
CA ALA A 159 19.26 -6.49 0.27
C ALA A 159 19.29 -4.98 -0.01
N PRO A 160 19.96 -4.55 -1.10
CA PRO A 160 19.79 -3.20 -1.62
C PRO A 160 18.36 -2.95 -2.10
N PHE A 161 17.91 -1.71 -2.08
CA PHE A 161 16.60 -1.32 -2.60
C PHE A 161 16.61 0.11 -3.15
N THR A 162 15.60 0.46 -3.95
CA THR A 162 15.34 1.81 -4.44
C THR A 162 13.94 2.23 -4.02
N TYR A 163 13.81 3.41 -3.42
CA TYR A 163 12.50 4.02 -3.20
C TYR A 163 12.05 4.71 -4.48
N LEU A 164 10.80 4.46 -4.85
CA LEU A 164 10.12 5.09 -5.96
C LEU A 164 8.82 5.73 -5.43
N THR A 165 8.51 6.91 -5.94
CA THR A 165 7.20 7.54 -5.81
C THR A 165 6.61 7.61 -7.20
N LEU A 166 5.48 6.94 -7.38
CA LEU A 166 4.74 6.91 -8.63
C LEU A 166 3.42 7.64 -8.44
N GLU A 167 3.09 8.55 -9.33
CA GLU A 167 1.79 9.21 -9.37
C GLU A 167 0.99 8.70 -10.55
N ARG A 168 -0.32 8.56 -10.38
CA ARG A 168 -1.20 8.21 -11.49
C ARG A 168 -1.09 9.27 -12.57
N ALA A 169 -0.76 8.86 -13.79
CA ALA A 169 -0.75 9.73 -14.95
C ALA A 169 -2.16 10.32 -15.14
N ALA A 170 -2.26 11.62 -15.36
CA ALA A 170 -3.52 12.20 -15.82
C ALA A 170 -3.94 11.46 -17.10
N ALA A 171 -5.18 10.98 -17.15
CA ALA A 171 -5.72 10.42 -18.37
C ALA A 171 -5.50 11.45 -19.48
N ARG A 172 -4.80 11.07 -20.55
CA ARG A 172 -4.82 11.88 -21.77
C ARG A 172 -6.29 11.91 -22.18
N ALA A 173 -6.92 13.07 -22.03
CA ALA A 173 -8.20 13.31 -22.69
C ALA A 173 -7.95 13.03 -24.17
N GLU A 174 -8.58 11.97 -24.69
CA GLU A 174 -8.60 11.73 -26.12
C GLU A 174 -9.28 12.94 -26.75
N SER A 175 -8.49 13.87 -27.26
CA SER A 175 -8.94 14.82 -28.27
C SER A 175 -9.18 14.03 -29.55
N ALA A 176 -10.32 13.33 -29.59
CA ALA A 176 -10.94 12.90 -30.82
C ALA A 176 -11.32 14.17 -31.58
N GLY A 177 -10.41 14.60 -32.46
CA GLY A 177 -10.71 15.53 -33.53
C GLY A 177 -11.79 14.89 -34.40
N ALA A 178 -13.04 15.24 -34.14
CA ALA A 178 -14.08 15.14 -35.14
C ALA A 178 -13.82 16.27 -36.16
N ARG A 179 -13.08 15.92 -37.21
CA ARG A 179 -13.32 16.51 -38.52
C ARG A 179 -14.78 16.18 -38.86
N GLY A 180 -15.59 17.21 -39.04
CA GLY A 180 -16.95 17.11 -39.55
C GLY A 180 -17.16 18.28 -40.49
N ASP A 181 -17.05 17.94 -41.78
CA ASP A 181 -17.58 18.57 -43.00
C ASP A 181 -17.24 20.02 -43.34
#